data_AF-A0A6C8Y3T4-F1
#
_entry.id   AF-A0A6C8Y3T4-F1
#
_cell.length_a   1.000
_cell.length_b   1.000
_cell.length_c   1.000
_cell.angle_alpha   90.00
_cell.angle_beta   90.00
_cell.angle_gamma   90.00
#
_symmetry.space_group_name_H-M   'P 1'
#
loop_
_entity.id
_entity.type
_entity.pdbx_description
1 polymer ?
#
loop_
_entity_poly.entity_id
_entity_poly.type
_entity_poly.pdbx_seq_one_letter_code
_entity_poly.pdbx_strand_id
1 'polypeptide(L)' 'MCGKKVFGIMPLKQYIEEHYGGNQAAFARAIGKPRQQVNGWLESGNWYVYDNVLFQRKLKLPDFH' A
#
# COMPACT_ATOMS: atom_id res chain seq x y z
N MET A 1 22.13 15.69 -4.06
CA MET A 1 22.31 14.34 -3.49
C MET A 1 20.98 13.61 -3.54
N CYS A 2 20.79 12.71 -4.50
CA CYS A 2 19.57 11.93 -4.64
C CYS A 2 19.60 10.83 -3.56
N GLY A 3 18.89 11.06 -2.46
CA GLY A 3 18.83 10.14 -1.32
C GLY A 3 18.32 8.78 -1.77
N LYS A 4 19.02 7.72 -1.37
CA LYS A 4 18.70 6.33 -1.69
C LYS A 4 17.27 6.04 -1.24
N LYS A 5 16.32 5.96 -2.18
CA LYS A 5 14.99 5.38 -1.91
C LYS A 5 15.22 3.92 -1.57
N VAL A 6 15.07 3.59 -0.29
CA VAL A 6 14.96 2.21 0.15
C VAL A 6 13.69 1.67 -0.49
N PHE A 7 13.81 0.81 -1.50
CA PHE A 7 12.69 0.09 -2.10
C PHE A 7 12.23 -1.00 -1.13
N GLY A 8 11.74 -0.59 0.04
CA GLY A 8 11.17 -1.47 1.05
C GLY A 8 9.69 -1.74 0.77
N ILE A 9 9.21 -2.91 1.19
CA ILE A 9 7.77 -3.20 1.20
C ILE A 9 7.10 -2.20 2.15
N MET A 10 6.10 -1.47 1.66
CA MET A 10 5.39 -0.44 2.42
C MET A 10 3.92 -0.83 2.62
N PRO A 11 3.34 -0.68 3.83
CA PRO A 11 1.90 -0.81 4.02
C PRO A 11 1.13 0.16 3.11
N LEU A 12 0.01 -0.28 2.54
CA LEU A 12 -0.81 0.57 1.66
C LEU A 12 -1.20 1.89 2.34
N LYS A 13 -1.53 1.84 3.64
CA LYS A 13 -1.88 3.04 4.41
C LYS A 13 -0.75 4.07 4.40
N GLN A 14 0.46 3.64 4.72
CA GLN A 14 1.66 4.48 4.74
C GLN A 14 1.95 5.03 3.34
N TYR A 15 1.81 4.22 2.29
CA TYR A 15 2.00 4.67 0.91
C TYR A 15 1.03 5.80 0.53
N ILE A 16 -0.24 5.71 0.93
CA ILE A 16 -1.23 6.77 0.70
C ILE A 16 -0.91 8.01 1.53
N GLU A 17 -0.43 7.86 2.76
CA GLU A 17 0.02 8.96 3.61
C GLU A 17 1.19 9.71 2.98
N GLU A 18 2.24 9.00 2.52
CA GLU A 18 3.45 9.61 1.96
C GLU A 18 3.26 10.21 0.55
N HIS A 19 2.50 9.54 -0.33
CA HIS A 19 2.39 9.95 -1.74
C HIS A 19 1.14 10.78 -2.05
N TYR A 20 0.09 10.65 -1.24
CA TYR A 20 -1.20 11.32 -1.47
C TYR A 20 -1.64 12.18 -0.28
N GLY A 21 -0.78 12.38 0.73
CA GLY A 21 -1.09 13.16 1.92
C GLY A 21 -2.27 12.59 2.71
N GLY A 22 -2.45 11.26 2.69
CA GLY A 22 -3.57 10.57 3.32
C GLY A 22 -4.87 10.63 2.51
N ASN A 23 -4.87 11.25 1.33
CA ASN A 23 -6.06 11.37 0.48
C ASN A 23 -6.34 10.07 -0.29
N GLN A 24 -7.10 9.18 0.34
CA GLN A 24 -7.54 7.92 -0.25
C GLN A 24 -8.30 8.09 -1.57
N ALA A 25 -9.08 9.17 -1.71
CA ALA A 25 -9.83 9.42 -2.94
C ALA A 25 -8.90 9.80 -4.10
N ALA A 26 -7.83 10.54 -3.83
CA ALA A 26 -6.80 10.85 -4.83
C ALA A 26 -6.08 9.59 -5.29
N PHE A 27 -5.69 8.71 -4.35
CA PHE A 27 -5.12 7.40 -4.68
C PHE A 27 -6.07 6.55 -5.52
N ALA A 28 -7.33 6.42 -5.10
CA ALA A 28 -8.35 5.66 -5.80
C ALA A 28 -8.54 6.13 -7.26
N ARG A 29 -8.55 7.45 -7.49
CA ARG A 29 -8.59 8.05 -8.82
C ARG A 29 -7.35 7.73 -9.65
N ALA A 30 -6.17 7.79 -9.05
CA ALA A 30 -4.90 7.51 -9.75
C ALA A 30 -4.83 6.06 -10.27
N ILE A 31 -5.38 5.10 -9.54
CA ILE A 31 -5.41 3.68 -9.95
C ILE A 31 -6.70 3.26 -10.67
N GLY A 32 -7.65 4.19 -10.87
CA GLY A 32 -8.94 3.92 -11.51
C GLY A 32 -9.83 2.94 -10.74
N LYS A 33 -9.75 2.92 -9.40
CA LYS A 33 -10.56 2.04 -8.55
C LYS A 33 -11.56 2.84 -7.71
N PRO A 34 -12.72 2.25 -7.35
CA PRO A 34 -13.67 2.89 -6.45
C PRO A 34 -13.05 3.13 -5.07
N ARG A 35 -13.38 4.26 -4.44
CA ARG A 35 -12.91 4.59 -3.08
C ARG A 35 -13.30 3.51 -2.06
N GLN A 36 -14.50 2.93 -2.19
CA GLN A 36 -14.99 1.88 -1.30
C GLN A 36 -14.12 0.62 -1.34
N GLN A 37 -13.55 0.30 -2.52
CA GLN A 37 -12.62 -0.80 -2.67
C GLN A 37 -11.29 -0.51 -1.96
N VAL A 38 -10.76 0.70 -2.11
CA VAL A 38 -9.54 1.14 -1.40
C VAL A 38 -9.75 1.12 0.11
N ASN A 39 -10.91 1.55 0.60
CA ASN A 39 -11.25 1.47 2.02
C ASN A 39 -11.22 0.01 2.50
N GLY A 40 -11.86 -0.91 1.78
CA GLY A 40 -11.83 -2.33 2.14
C GLY A 40 -10.41 -2.92 2.16
N TRP A 41 -9.52 -2.45 1.28
CA TRP A 41 -8.10 -2.83 1.33
C TRP A 41 -7.42 -2.32 2.60
N LEU A 42 -7.63 -1.06 2.96
CA LEU A 42 -7.08 -0.46 4.17
C LEU A 42 -7.60 -1.14 5.44
N GLU A 43 -8.90 -1.43 5.50
CA GLU A 43 -9.52 -2.15 6.63
C GLU A 43 -9.00 -3.57 6.79
N SER A 44 -8.73 -4.27 5.68
CA SER A 44 -8.17 -5.63 5.76
C SER A 44 -6.75 -5.67 6.32
N GLY A 45 -6.02 -4.54 6.34
CA GLY A 45 -4.68 -4.42 6.92
C GLY A 45 -3.58 -5.28 6.27
N ASN A 46 -3.87 -5.93 5.15
CA ASN A 46 -3.00 -6.92 4.51
C ASN A 46 -2.48 -6.50 3.13
N TRP A 47 -2.65 -5.22 2.77
CA TRP A 47 -2.21 -4.67 1.49
C TRP A 47 -0.91 -3.89 1.62
N TYR A 48 -0.04 -4.11 0.66
CA TYR A 48 1.32 -3.58 0.63
C TYR A 48 1.68 -3.12 -0.78
N VAL A 49 2.55 -2.13 -0.86
CA VAL A 49 3.12 -1.59 -2.09
C VAL A 49 4.61 -1.92 -2.12
N TYR A 50 5.08 -2.46 -3.24
CA TYR A 50 6.50 -2.71 -3.51
C TYR A 50 6.75 -2.46 -4.99
N ASP A 51 7.74 -1.61 -5.30
CA ASP A 51 8.11 -1.25 -6.68
C ASP A 51 6.89 -0.85 -7.56
N ASN A 52 6.04 0.03 -7.04
CA ASN A 52 4.80 0.49 -7.67
C ASN A 52 3.73 -0.61 -7.91
N VAL A 53 3.93 -1.81 -7.39
CA VAL A 53 2.96 -2.91 -7.43
C VAL A 53 2.22 -2.99 -6.11
N LEU A 54 0.90 -3.04 -6.19
CA LEU A 54 0.01 -3.29 -5.05
C LEU A 54 -0.26 -4.79 -4.94
N PHE A 55 0.03 -5.38 -3.77
CA PHE A 55 -0.21 -6.80 -3.52
C PHE A 55 -0.81 -7.03 -2.13
N GLN A 56 -1.43 -8.19 -1.98
CA GLN A 56 -2.08 -8.63 -0.74
C GLN A 56 -1.30 -9.81 -0.15
N ARG A 57 -1.00 -9.76 1.15
CA ARG A 57 -0.53 -10.95 1.88
C ARG A 57 -1.70 -11.91 2.05
N LYS A 58 -1.58 -13.12 1.48
CA LYS A 58 -2.63 -14.16 1.55
C LYS A 58 -2.31 -15.31 2.47
N LEU A 59 -1.03 -15.66 2.59
CA LEU A 59 -0.56 -16.78 3.40
C LEU A 59 0.53 -16.28 4.33
N LYS A 60 0.39 -16.59 5.62
CA LYS A 60 1.49 -16.48 6.58
C LYS A 60 2.20 -17.82 6.60
N LEU A 61 3.51 -17.80 6.39
CA LEU A 61 4.33 -18.98 6.58
C LEU A 61 4.64 -19.13 8.08
N PRO A 62 4.86 -20.36 8.57
CA PRO A 62 5.35 -20.57 9.92
C PRO A 62 6.68 -19.84 10.10
N ASP A 63 6.82 -19.24 11.28
CA ASP A 63 8.07 -18.61 11.69
C ASP A 63 8.92 -19.70 12.34
N PHE A 64 10.01 -20.08 11.68
CA PHE A 64 10.95 -21.08 12.19
C PHE A 64 12.06 -20.34 12.95
N HIS A 65 11.74 -19.92 14.17
CA HIS A 65 12.69 -19.30 15.10
C HIS A 65 13.26 -20.31 16.08
#